data_AF-A0A7S0ZXD7-F1
#
_entry.id   AF-A0A7S0ZXD7-F1
#
_cell.length_a   1.000
_cell.length_b   1.000
_cell.length_c   1.000
_cell.angle_alpha   90.00
_cell.angle_beta   90.00
_cell.angle_gamma   90.00
#
_symmetry.space_group_name_H-M   'P 1'
#
loop_
_entity.id
_entity.type
_entity.pdbx_description
1 polymer ?
#
loop_
_entity_poly.entity_id
_entity_poly.type
_entity_poly.pdbx_seq_one_letter_code
_entity_poly.pdbx_strand_id
1 'polypeptide(L)'
;ENRVMLRRLATIFQHMEKDRRGVVSCEAFVGHMGNEEMKNQLSLLGLDWIDGVALFRFLDVDQRNYLTIDEFVMGCLRLKGEAILVDMDVEIKETKHLLMDIHNSLMNNAAKDTSSESSKISSSLLTSTTSNTTSTSQSAYAPHRSE
;
A
#
# COMPACT_ATOMS: atom_id res chain seq x y z
N GLU A 1 -20.66 10.82 -0.23
CA GLU A 1 -20.49 12.02 0.62
C GLU A 1 -19.04 12.35 0.94
N ASN A 2 -18.30 11.46 1.61
CA ASN A 2 -16.96 11.78 2.16
C ASN A 2 -15.95 12.30 1.12
N ARG A 3 -15.93 11.76 -0.12
CA ARG A 3 -15.02 12.27 -1.17
C ARG A 3 -15.32 13.70 -1.63
N VAL A 4 -16.57 14.14 -1.57
CA VAL A 4 -16.96 15.51 -1.92
C VAL A 4 -16.55 16.46 -0.80
N MET A 5 -16.76 16.04 0.46
CA MET A 5 -16.32 16.75 1.65
C MET A 5 -14.79 16.96 1.66
N LEU A 6 -14.03 15.89 1.44
CA LEU A 6 -12.56 15.92 1.37
C LEU A 6 -12.05 16.92 0.33
N ARG A 7 -12.65 16.92 -0.87
CA ARG A 7 -12.28 17.87 -1.93
C ARG A 7 -12.59 19.31 -1.53
N ARG A 8 -13.74 19.56 -0.91
CA ARG A 8 -14.11 20.91 -0.44
C ARG A 8 -13.16 21.41 0.64
N LEU A 9 -12.85 20.58 1.63
CA LEU A 9 -11.87 20.92 2.68
C LEU A 9 -10.48 21.19 2.10
N ALA A 10 -10.01 20.36 1.15
CA ALA A 10 -8.73 20.58 0.48
C ALA A 10 -8.71 21.91 -0.31
N THR A 11 -9.80 22.26 -1.00
CA THR A 11 -9.93 23.54 -1.71
C THR A 11 -9.92 24.73 -0.74
N ILE A 12 -10.63 24.61 0.39
CA ILE A 12 -10.62 25.63 1.45
C ILE A 12 -9.19 25.83 1.99
N PHE A 13 -8.47 24.74 2.27
CA PHE A 13 -7.09 24.80 2.73
C PHE A 13 -6.19 25.55 1.73
N GLN A 14 -6.30 25.21 0.44
CA GLN A 14 -5.54 25.88 -0.63
C GLN A 14 -5.82 27.38 -0.73
N HIS A 15 -7.04 27.84 -0.44
CA HIS A 15 -7.33 29.27 -0.43
C HIS A 15 -6.67 30.01 0.74
N MET A 16 -6.56 29.35 1.91
CA MET A 16 -5.86 29.92 3.06
C MET A 16 -4.33 29.90 2.89
N GLU A 17 -3.83 28.88 2.19
CA GLU A 17 -2.41 28.59 1.97
C GLU A 17 -1.82 29.45 0.84
N LYS A 18 -1.67 30.76 1.10
CA LYS A 18 -1.26 31.74 0.08
C LYS A 18 0.16 31.54 -0.46
N ASP A 19 1.06 30.97 0.34
CA ASP A 19 2.51 30.96 0.04
C ASP A 19 3.02 29.66 -0.59
N ARG A 20 2.15 28.66 -0.85
CA ARG A 20 2.52 27.33 -1.40
C ARG A 20 3.64 26.62 -0.63
N ARG A 21 3.72 26.87 0.67
CA ARG A 21 4.58 26.19 1.64
C ARG A 21 3.98 24.88 2.16
N GLY A 22 2.71 24.60 1.84
CA GLY A 22 1.99 23.40 2.28
C GLY A 22 1.51 23.47 3.74
N VAL A 23 1.56 24.65 4.36
CA VAL A 23 1.14 24.89 5.75
C VAL A 23 0.44 26.23 5.89
N VAL A 24 -0.50 26.33 6.82
CA VAL A 24 -1.23 27.56 7.16
C VAL A 24 -0.90 27.97 8.59
N SER A 25 -0.33 29.17 8.80
CA SER A 25 -0.06 29.68 10.14
C SER A 25 -1.33 30.07 10.90
N CYS A 26 -1.25 30.14 12.23
CA CYS A 26 -2.37 30.61 13.06
C CYS A 26 -2.90 31.99 12.61
N GLU A 27 -2.00 32.93 12.33
CA GLU A 27 -2.38 34.27 11.84
C GLU A 27 -3.13 34.20 10.51
N ALA A 28 -2.61 33.43 9.54
CA ALA A 28 -3.26 33.27 8.25
C ALA A 28 -4.64 32.60 8.38
N PHE A 29 -4.73 31.56 9.22
CA PHE A 29 -5.98 30.87 9.49
C PHE A 29 -7.03 31.79 10.11
N VAL A 30 -6.69 32.46 11.21
CA VAL A 30 -7.59 33.36 11.94
C VAL A 30 -8.00 34.54 11.06
N GLY A 31 -7.07 35.07 10.26
CA GLY A 31 -7.36 36.10 9.27
C GLY A 31 -8.41 35.68 8.23
N HIS A 32 -8.37 34.41 7.78
CA HIS A 32 -9.40 33.88 6.88
C HIS A 32 -10.72 33.56 7.59
N MET A 33 -10.68 33.09 8.84
CA MET A 33 -11.88 32.87 9.65
C MET A 33 -12.64 34.17 9.95
N GLY A 34 -12.00 35.33 9.82
CA GLY A 34 -12.66 36.63 9.88
C GLY A 34 -13.52 36.95 8.65
N ASN A 35 -13.34 36.24 7.53
CA ASN A 35 -14.10 36.44 6.30
C ASN A 35 -15.44 35.68 6.36
N GLU A 36 -16.56 36.37 6.10
CA GLU A 36 -17.89 35.73 6.06
C GLU A 36 -17.98 34.61 5.03
N GLU A 37 -17.31 34.74 3.88
CA GLU A 37 -17.31 33.69 2.85
C GLU A 37 -16.71 32.39 3.39
N MET A 38 -15.63 32.49 4.18
CA MET A 38 -14.99 31.33 4.80
C MET A 38 -15.90 30.68 5.84
N LYS A 39 -16.57 31.49 6.67
CA LYS A 39 -17.54 31.00 7.65
C LYS A 39 -18.69 30.27 6.96
N ASN A 40 -19.27 30.85 5.91
CA ASN A 40 -20.34 30.23 5.12
C ASN A 40 -19.90 28.90 4.51
N GLN A 41 -18.66 28.83 4.00
CA GLN A 41 -18.11 27.59 3.46
C GLN A 41 -17.98 26.50 4.53
N LEU A 42 -17.54 26.83 5.75
CA LEU A 42 -17.48 25.87 6.86
C LEU A 42 -18.86 25.48 7.38
N SER A 43 -19.81 26.42 7.49
CA SER A 43 -21.20 26.14 7.87
C SER A 43 -21.89 25.19 6.88
N LEU A 44 -21.63 25.35 5.57
CA LEU A 44 -22.13 24.42 4.54
C LEU A 44 -21.59 22.98 4.71
N LEU A 45 -20.45 22.84 5.38
CA LEU A 45 -19.84 21.56 5.72
C LEU A 45 -20.31 21.05 7.10
N GLY A 46 -21.22 21.75 7.77
CA GLY A 46 -21.72 21.43 9.11
C GLY A 46 -20.77 21.83 10.23
N LEU A 47 -19.84 22.75 9.98
CA LEU A 47 -18.82 23.21 10.94
C LEU A 47 -19.11 24.65 11.36
N ASP A 48 -20.07 24.82 12.28
CA ASP A 48 -20.37 26.13 12.86
C ASP A 48 -19.42 26.43 14.04
N TRP A 49 -18.34 27.15 13.74
CA TRP A 49 -17.36 27.59 14.74
C TRP A 49 -17.24 29.11 14.76
N ILE A 50 -17.43 29.69 15.95
CA ILE A 50 -17.44 31.15 16.15
C ILE A 50 -16.03 31.69 16.40
N ASP A 51 -15.18 30.91 17.08
CA ASP A 51 -13.83 31.31 17.47
C ASP A 51 -12.78 30.58 16.62
N GLY A 52 -12.16 31.32 15.70
CA GLY A 52 -11.10 30.81 14.83
C GLY A 52 -9.81 30.43 15.57
N VAL A 53 -9.50 31.07 16.70
CA VAL A 53 -8.30 30.74 17.51
C VAL A 53 -8.53 29.43 18.25
N ALA A 54 -9.71 29.25 18.85
CA ALA A 54 -10.08 28.00 19.50
C ALA A 54 -10.11 26.84 18.50
N LEU A 55 -10.71 27.05 17.32
CA LEU A 55 -10.72 26.06 16.25
C LEU A 55 -9.29 25.71 15.80
N PHE A 56 -8.43 26.71 15.57
CA PHE A 56 -7.04 26.46 15.18
C PHE A 56 -6.32 25.56 16.19
N ARG A 57 -6.43 25.88 17.48
CA ARG A 57 -5.82 25.09 18.56
C ARG A 57 -6.37 23.67 18.65
N PHE A 58 -7.63 23.47 18.28
CA PHE A 58 -8.22 22.14 18.20
C PHE A 58 -7.63 21.32 17.04
N LEU A 59 -7.38 21.98 15.90
CA LEU A 59 -6.84 21.34 14.70
C LEU A 59 -5.32 21.07 14.81
N ASP A 60 -4.58 21.96 15.48
CA ASP A 60 -3.11 21.89 15.69
C ASP A 60 -2.76 20.91 16.82
N VAL A 61 -2.86 19.61 16.52
CA VAL A 61 -2.67 18.53 17.51
C VAL A 61 -1.24 18.49 18.04
N ASP A 62 -0.24 18.80 17.20
CA ASP A 62 1.17 18.75 17.58
C ASP A 62 1.75 20.09 18.04
N GLN A 63 0.90 21.12 18.13
CA GLN A 63 1.19 22.43 18.72
C GLN A 63 2.35 23.15 18.04
N ARG A 64 2.51 22.95 16.72
CA ARG A 64 3.56 23.61 15.94
C ARG A 64 3.19 25.04 15.53
N ASN A 65 1.98 25.49 15.87
CA ASN A 65 1.45 26.80 15.54
C ASN A 65 1.28 27.03 14.02
N TYR A 66 1.16 25.94 13.27
CA TYR A 66 0.74 25.90 11.87
C TYR A 66 -0.08 24.63 11.62
N LEU A 67 -0.93 24.66 10.59
CA LEU A 67 -1.71 23.51 10.15
C LEU A 67 -1.16 22.98 8.83
N THR A 68 -0.90 21.70 8.78
CA THR A 68 -0.79 20.92 7.55
C THR A 68 -2.18 20.63 6.98
N ILE A 69 -2.23 20.22 5.72
CA ILE A 69 -3.49 19.81 5.08
C ILE A 69 -4.14 18.63 5.83
N ASP A 70 -3.33 17.70 6.33
CA ASP A 70 -3.82 16.51 7.04
C ASP A 70 -4.46 16.90 8.38
N GLU A 71 -3.80 17.75 9.16
CA GLU A 71 -4.34 18.27 10.44
C GLU A 71 -5.66 19.01 10.24
N PHE A 72 -5.72 19.88 9.23
CA PHE A 72 -6.93 20.62 8.90
C PHE A 72 -8.06 19.69 8.47
N VAL A 73 -7.82 18.84 7.46
CA VAL A 73 -8.86 17.96 6.89
C VAL A 73 -9.34 16.95 7.93
N MET A 74 -8.44 16.25 8.60
CA MET A 74 -8.79 15.24 9.60
C MET A 74 -9.39 15.88 10.84
N GLY A 75 -8.91 17.05 11.25
CA GLY A 75 -9.51 17.82 12.33
C GLY A 75 -10.95 18.25 12.03
N CYS A 76 -11.22 18.74 10.82
CA CYS A 76 -12.58 19.08 10.37
C CYS A 76 -13.50 17.85 10.29
N LEU A 77 -13.01 16.70 9.81
CA LEU A 77 -13.78 15.46 9.80
C LEU A 77 -14.09 14.95 11.21
N ARG A 78 -13.16 15.13 12.17
CA ARG A 78 -13.36 14.79 13.59
C ARG A 78 -14.47 15.64 14.20
N LEU A 79 -14.45 16.94 13.95
CA LEU A 79 -15.49 17.86 14.41
C LEU A 79 -16.88 17.53 13.88
N LYS A 80 -16.97 17.02 12.66
CA LYS A 80 -18.23 16.59 12.06
C LYS A 80 -18.75 15.26 12.61
N GLY A 81 -17.97 14.53 13.40
CA GLY A 81 -18.30 13.18 13.88
C GLY A 81 -18.11 12.09 12.81
N GLU A 82 -17.51 12.42 11.66
CA GLU A 82 -17.28 11.49 10.54
C GLU A 82 -15.88 10.85 10.55
N ALA A 83 -14.96 11.33 11.41
CA ALA A 83 -13.58 10.84 11.44
C ALA A 83 -13.43 9.37 11.77
N ILE A 84 -14.31 8.79 12.62
CA ILE A 84 -14.23 7.37 12.96
C ILE A 84 -14.41 6.51 11.69
N LEU A 85 -15.28 6.92 10.76
CA LEU A 85 -15.51 6.19 9.52
C LEU A 85 -14.36 6.36 8.52
N VAL A 86 -13.74 7.54 8.47
CA VAL A 86 -12.63 7.81 7.53
C VAL A 86 -11.32 7.17 7.99
N ASP A 87 -10.97 7.28 9.28
CA ASP A 87 -9.80 6.58 9.83
C ASP A 87 -9.99 5.06 9.72
N MET A 88 -11.17 4.52 10.06
CA MET A 88 -11.46 3.10 9.85
C MET A 88 -11.37 2.71 8.38
N ASP A 89 -11.90 3.50 7.43
CA ASP A 89 -11.82 3.15 6.01
C ASP A 89 -10.38 3.13 5.48
N VAL A 90 -9.53 4.07 5.92
CA VAL A 90 -8.11 4.12 5.55
C VAL A 90 -7.36 2.94 6.19
N GLU A 91 -7.54 2.71 7.48
CA GLU A 91 -6.89 1.63 8.23
C GLU A 91 -7.35 0.24 7.73
N ILE A 92 -8.64 0.06 7.43
CA ILE A 92 -9.18 -1.15 6.81
C ILE A 92 -8.58 -1.36 5.42
N LYS A 93 -8.40 -0.30 4.64
CA LYS A 93 -7.81 -0.40 3.31
C LYS A 93 -6.33 -0.79 3.38
N GLU A 94 -5.57 -0.20 4.28
CA GLU A 94 -4.17 -0.57 4.53
C GLU A 94 -4.05 -2.01 5.05
N THR A 95 -4.91 -2.41 5.97
CA THR A 95 -4.98 -3.78 6.49
C THR A 95 -5.30 -4.79 5.37
N LYS A 96 -6.24 -4.46 4.48
CA LYS A 96 -6.57 -5.30 3.31
C LYS A 96 -5.40 -5.44 2.35
N HIS A 97 -4.67 -4.35 2.08
CA HIS A 97 -3.46 -4.39 1.26
C HIS A 97 -2.39 -5.29 1.88
N LEU A 98 -2.13 -5.14 3.18
CA LEU A 98 -1.17 -5.98 3.90
C LEU A 98 -1.58 -7.46 3.87
N LEU A 99 -2.86 -7.78 4.06
CA LEU A 99 -3.36 -9.15 3.97
C LEU A 99 -3.22 -9.74 2.57
N MET A 100 -3.47 -8.95 1.51
CA MET A 100 -3.23 -9.38 0.12
C MET A 100 -1.74 -9.63 -0.15
N ASP A 101 -0.86 -8.77 0.36
CA ASP A 101 0.58 -8.92 0.20
C ASP A 101 1.10 -10.16 0.92
N ILE A 102 0.63 -10.42 2.14
CA ILE A 102 0.92 -11.65 2.88
C ILE A 102 0.39 -12.87 2.11
N HIS A 103 -0.85 -12.82 1.63
CA HIS A 103 -1.45 -13.91 0.86
C HIS A 103 -0.64 -14.24 -0.40
N ASN A 104 -0.25 -13.21 -1.16
CA ASN A 104 0.56 -13.35 -2.37
C ASN A 104 1.96 -13.89 -2.05
N SER A 105 2.57 -13.44 -0.95
CA SER A 105 3.88 -13.94 -0.50
C SER A 105 3.83 -15.42 -0.12
N LEU A 106 2.79 -15.84 0.62
CA LEU A 106 2.59 -17.23 1.01
C LEU A 106 2.33 -18.15 -0.20
N MET A 107 1.52 -17.70 -1.16
CA MET A 107 1.27 -18.43 -2.40
C MET A 107 2.53 -18.55 -3.27
N ASN A 108 3.33 -17.49 -3.35
CA ASN A 108 4.60 -17.52 -4.10
C ASN A 108 5.66 -18.43 -3.47
N ASN A 109 5.62 -18.65 -2.14
CA ASN A 109 6.53 -19.56 -1.46
C ASN A 109 6.08 -21.02 -1.59
N ALA A 110 4.78 -21.31 -1.52
CA ALA A 110 4.23 -22.66 -1.75
C ALA A 110 4.54 -23.19 -3.17
N ALA A 111 4.58 -22.31 -4.18
CA ALA A 111 4.95 -22.68 -5.55
C ALA A 111 6.45 -23.00 -5.73
N LYS A 112 7.32 -22.54 -4.82
CA LYS A 112 8.78 -22.82 -4.89
C LYS A 112 9.12 -24.16 -4.27
N ASP A 113 8.43 -24.56 -3.20
CA ASP A 113 8.70 -25.82 -2.49
C ASP A 113 8.30 -27.06 -3.30
N THR A 114 7.26 -26.99 -4.13
CA THR A 114 6.87 -28.11 -5.01
C THR A 114 7.82 -28.35 -6.20
N SER A 115 8.75 -27.42 -6.49
CA SER A 115 9.68 -27.55 -7.62
C SER A 115 11.00 -28.25 -7.28
N SER A 116 11.35 -28.41 -5.99
CA SER A 116 12.67 -28.90 -5.58
C SER A 116 12.73 -30.41 -5.26
N GLU A 117 11.60 -31.09 -5.06
CA GLU A 117 11.56 -32.53 -4.76
C GLU A 117 11.43 -33.44 -5.99
N SER A 118 10.90 -32.95 -7.11
CA SER A 118 10.73 -33.76 -8.34
C SER A 118 12.05 -34.06 -9.08
N SER A 119 13.16 -33.38 -8.75
CA SER A 119 14.44 -33.53 -9.45
C SER A 119 15.38 -34.58 -8.86
N LYS A 120 15.09 -35.15 -7.68
CA LYS A 120 16.02 -36.09 -7.00
C LYS A 120 15.77 -37.57 -7.31
N ILE A 121 14.62 -37.94 -7.87
CA ILE A 121 14.25 -39.36 -8.07
C ILE A 121 14.69 -39.90 -9.45
N SER A 122 14.87 -39.04 -10.46
CA SER A 122 15.16 -39.49 -11.84
C SER A 122 16.64 -39.75 -12.17
N SER A 123 17.59 -39.38 -11.32
CA SER A 123 19.03 -39.45 -11.65
C SER A 123 19.75 -40.76 -11.25
N SER A 124 19.08 -41.70 -10.56
CA SER A 124 19.73 -42.91 -10.03
C SER A 124 19.69 -44.15 -10.94
N LEU A 125 19.00 -44.14 -12.08
CA LEU A 125 18.69 -45.38 -12.82
C LEU A 125 19.38 -45.56 -14.19
N LEU A 126 20.28 -44.66 -14.65
CA LEU A 126 20.73 -44.67 -16.05
C LEU A 126 22.25 -44.79 -16.34
N THR A 127 23.12 -45.06 -15.37
CA THR A 127 24.56 -45.17 -15.68
C THR A 127 25.12 -46.57 -15.49
N SER A 128 24.95 -47.43 -16.49
CA SER A 128 25.99 -48.39 -16.90
C SER A 128 25.62 -49.19 -18.16
N THR A 129 25.68 -48.56 -19.34
CA THR A 129 26.03 -49.26 -20.59
C THR A 129 26.69 -48.29 -21.57
N THR A 130 28.01 -48.39 -21.76
CA THR A 130 28.64 -47.95 -23.01
C THR A 130 29.95 -48.69 -23.26
N SER A 131 29.82 -49.71 -24.12
CA SER A 131 30.67 -50.08 -25.26
C SER A 131 32.10 -49.55 -25.34
N ASN A 132 33.07 -50.46 -25.51
CA ASN A 132 34.34 -50.16 -26.15
C ASN A 132 34.57 -51.07 -27.35
N THR A 133 34.74 -50.43 -28.51
CA THR A 133 35.16 -50.97 -29.80
C THR A 133 36.69 -51.04 -29.88
N THR A 134 37.28 -52.11 -30.43
CA THR A 134 38.21 -52.05 -31.59
C THR A 134 38.79 -53.43 -31.98
N SER A 135 38.62 -53.75 -33.26
CA SER A 135 39.67 -54.19 -34.21
C SER A 135 40.48 -55.49 -34.01
N THR A 136 40.30 -56.36 -35.01
CA THR A 136 41.35 -57.01 -35.82
C THR A 136 41.64 -58.50 -35.58
N SER A 137 41.52 -59.20 -36.72
CA SER A 137 42.22 -60.40 -37.19
C SER A 137 41.83 -61.80 -36.70
N GLN A 138 41.43 -62.57 -37.72
CA GLN A 138 41.91 -63.90 -38.06
C GLN A 138 41.36 -65.13 -37.32
N SER A 139 40.89 -66.03 -38.18
CA SER A 139 41.16 -67.48 -38.17
C SER A 139 40.08 -68.39 -37.59
N ALA A 140 39.50 -69.14 -38.52
CA ALA A 140 39.41 -70.59 -38.50
C ALA A 140 38.30 -71.30 -37.69
N TYR A 141 37.66 -72.21 -38.43
CA TYR A 141 37.11 -73.50 -38.03
C TYR A 141 35.70 -73.58 -37.40
N ALA A 142 34.77 -74.11 -38.20
CA ALA A 142 33.66 -74.99 -37.77
C ALA A 142 34.23 -76.31 -37.16
N PRO A 143 33.46 -77.33 -36.69
CA PRO A 143 32.01 -77.59 -36.82
C PRO A 143 31.37 -78.27 -35.56
N HIS A 144 30.18 -78.88 -35.78
CA HIS A 144 29.42 -79.87 -34.96
C HIS A 144 28.40 -79.33 -33.95
N ARG A 145 27.07 -79.49 -34.17
CA ARG A 145 26.21 -80.71 -34.05
C ARG A 145 26.20 -81.19 -32.60
N SER A 146 25.13 -81.08 -31.82
CA SER A 146 23.95 -81.98 -31.65
C SER A 146 23.26 -81.40 -30.38
N GLU A 147 21.95 -81.41 -30.14
CA GLU A 147 20.90 -82.43 -30.25
C GLU A 147 19.54 -81.74 -30.50
#